data_AF-A0A3D1XPT4-F1
#
_entry.id   AF-A0A3D1XPT4-F1
#
_cell.length_a   1.000
_cell.length_b   1.000
_cell.length_c   1.000
_cell.angle_alpha   90.00
_cell.angle_beta   90.00
_cell.angle_gamma   90.00
#
_symmetry.space_group_name_H-M   'P 1'
#
loop_
_entity.id
_entity.type
_entity.pdbx_description
1 polymer ?
#
loop_
_entity_poly.entity_id
_entity_poly.type
_entity_poly.pdbx_seq_one_letter_code
_entity_poly.pdbx_strand_id
1 'polypeptide(L)'
;FIEQFYKESNFSLEDVYGKIEYLERSGGCYTCHQGIERISNNHRFSCVRCHGGNRRSSSLPNAHKGLVSNPSSAKNAPRFCGKCHGDHVRKVERSLMSTAKRMVNITRYGWGAQPEDELPFSLQPDDDEQVLPPAATGHPADAFLRAKCLRCH
;
A
#
# COMPACT_ATOMS: atom_id res chain seq x y z
N PHE A 1 -12.63 16.88 19.25
CA PHE A 1 -12.80 15.45 19.61
C PHE A 1 -11.44 14.80 19.90
N ILE A 2 -10.52 14.70 18.91
CA ILE A 2 -9.20 14.07 19.11
C ILE A 2 -8.35 14.77 20.19
N GLU A 3 -8.27 16.11 20.18
CA GLU A 3 -7.53 16.86 21.22
C GLU A 3 -8.03 16.60 22.64
N GLN A 4 -9.31 16.28 22.80
CA GLN A 4 -9.90 16.01 24.10
C GLN A 4 -9.44 14.66 24.67
N PHE A 5 -9.04 13.73 23.79
CA PHE A 5 -8.52 12.40 24.13
C PHE A 5 -7.02 12.43 24.49
N TYR A 6 -6.28 13.41 23.99
CA TYR A 6 -4.84 13.59 24.26
C TYR A 6 -4.55 14.59 25.39
N LYS A 7 -5.57 15.09 26.11
CA LYS A 7 -5.41 16.06 27.20
C LYS A 7 -4.47 15.61 28.32
N GLU A 8 -4.28 14.30 28.51
CA GLU A 8 -3.39 13.72 29.51
C GLU A 8 -2.00 13.34 28.96
N SER A 9 -1.77 13.53 27.65
CA SER A 9 -0.46 13.31 27.04
C SER A 9 0.35 14.61 27.04
N ASN A 10 1.66 14.51 27.30
CA ASN A 10 2.59 15.66 27.25
C ASN A 10 2.90 16.13 25.81
N PHE A 11 2.05 15.81 24.84
CA PHE A 11 2.24 16.14 23.43
C PHE A 11 0.95 16.79 22.89
N SER A 12 1.10 17.86 22.12
CA SER A 12 0.04 18.44 21.32
C SER A 12 -0.10 17.73 19.97
N LEU A 13 -1.22 17.95 19.27
CA LEU A 13 -1.36 17.46 17.90
C LEU A 13 -0.28 18.04 16.96
N GLU A 14 0.17 19.27 17.21
CA GLU A 14 1.25 19.87 16.44
C GLU A 14 2.59 19.18 16.70
N ASP A 15 2.85 18.71 17.93
CA ASP A 15 4.07 17.96 18.25
C ASP A 15 4.13 16.61 17.52
N VAL A 16 2.97 15.98 17.29
CA VAL A 16 2.88 14.66 16.66
C VAL A 16 2.75 14.75 15.13
N TYR A 17 1.94 15.68 14.64
CA TYR A 17 1.55 15.75 13.22
C TYR A 17 2.08 17.01 12.50
N GLY A 18 2.72 17.92 13.23
CA GLY A 18 3.07 19.24 12.72
C GLY A 18 1.85 20.12 12.49
N LYS A 19 2.07 21.28 11.87
CA LYS A 19 1.01 22.20 11.52
C LYS A 19 0.14 21.63 10.39
N ILE A 20 -1.12 21.33 10.69
CA ILE A 20 -2.10 20.85 9.71
C ILE A 20 -2.57 22.03 8.85
N GLU A 21 -2.39 21.92 7.53
CA GLU A 21 -2.86 22.93 6.59
C GLU A 21 -3.93 22.35 5.67
N TYR A 22 -5.17 22.82 5.80
CA TYR A 22 -6.28 22.38 4.96
C TYR A 22 -6.21 22.99 3.55
N LEU A 23 -6.53 22.18 2.54
CA LEU A 23 -6.60 22.57 1.13
C LEU A 23 -7.99 23.10 0.78
N GLU A 24 -8.48 24.11 1.49
CA GLU A 24 -9.77 24.72 1.17
C GLU A 24 -9.64 25.63 -0.05
N ARG A 25 -10.29 25.23 -1.15
CA ARG A 25 -10.29 25.98 -2.42
C ARG A 25 -11.65 25.90 -3.09
N SER A 26 -11.96 26.90 -3.90
CA SER A 26 -13.12 26.85 -4.79
C SER A 26 -12.79 26.13 -6.09
N GLY A 27 -13.69 25.23 -6.51
CA GLY A 27 -13.67 24.59 -7.83
C GLY A 27 -12.99 23.21 -7.90
N GLY A 28 -13.37 22.47 -8.95
CA GLY A 28 -12.88 21.11 -9.21
C GLY A 28 -13.30 20.13 -8.12
N CYS A 29 -12.34 19.33 -7.63
CA CYS A 29 -12.57 18.31 -6.61
C CYS A 29 -13.10 18.91 -5.30
N TYR A 30 -12.64 20.10 -4.94
CA TYR A 30 -12.99 20.75 -3.68
C TYR A 30 -14.46 21.18 -3.61
N THR A 31 -15.15 21.32 -4.75
CA THR A 31 -16.59 21.62 -4.75
C THR A 31 -17.39 20.61 -3.92
N CYS A 32 -16.96 19.35 -3.87
CA CYS A 32 -17.59 18.30 -3.06
C CYS A 32 -16.69 17.78 -1.94
N HIS A 33 -15.36 17.86 -2.08
CA HIS A 33 -14.40 17.32 -1.13
C HIS A 33 -13.67 18.42 -0.35
N GLN A 34 -14.28 18.84 0.77
CA GLN A 34 -13.71 19.84 1.69
C GLN A 34 -13.04 19.17 2.90
N GLY A 35 -12.26 19.95 3.66
CA GLY A 35 -11.58 19.47 4.88
C GLY A 35 -10.42 18.50 4.62
N ILE A 36 -9.90 18.45 3.39
CA ILE A 36 -8.72 17.63 3.06
C ILE A 36 -7.45 18.38 3.45
N GLU A 37 -6.63 17.77 4.30
CA GLU A 37 -5.32 18.27 4.67
C GLU A 37 -4.29 18.16 3.53
N ARG A 38 -3.30 19.05 3.56
CA ARG A 38 -2.16 18.99 2.65
C ARG A 38 -1.26 17.83 3.05
N ILE A 39 -1.07 16.89 2.13
CA ILE A 39 -0.23 15.72 2.36
C ILE A 39 1.23 16.06 2.73
N SER A 40 1.87 17.01 2.03
CA SER A 40 3.21 17.54 2.36
C SER A 40 3.58 18.72 1.45
N ASN A 41 4.60 19.47 1.87
CA ASN A 41 5.18 20.55 1.07
C ASN A 41 5.88 20.07 -0.22
N ASN A 42 6.34 18.81 -0.25
CA ASN A 42 7.02 18.23 -1.41
C ASN A 42 6.05 17.70 -2.48
N HIS A 43 4.76 17.54 -2.14
CA HIS A 43 3.74 17.00 -3.03
C HIS A 43 2.62 18.02 -3.27
N ARG A 44 3.00 19.26 -3.64
CA ARG A 44 2.06 20.33 -4.02
C ARG A 44 1.48 20.10 -5.42
N PHE A 45 0.77 18.98 -5.57
CA PHE A 45 0.19 18.52 -6.83
C PHE A 45 -1.32 18.71 -6.85
N SER A 46 -1.90 18.73 -8.06
CA SER A 46 -3.35 18.59 -8.21
C SER A 46 -3.78 17.18 -7.83
N CYS A 47 -4.96 17.03 -7.22
CA CYS A 47 -5.52 15.74 -6.77
C CYS A 47 -5.45 14.66 -7.87
N VAL A 48 -5.74 15.05 -9.11
CA VAL A 48 -5.75 14.16 -10.27
C VAL A 48 -4.39 13.57 -10.64
N ARG A 49 -3.27 14.15 -10.14
CA ARG A 49 -1.94 13.61 -10.39
C ARG A 49 -1.73 12.27 -9.69
N CYS A 50 -2.35 12.09 -8.53
CA CYS A 50 -2.29 10.84 -7.76
C CYS A 50 -3.59 10.05 -7.87
N HIS A 51 -4.74 10.71 -7.76
CA HIS A 51 -6.03 10.02 -7.78
C HIS A 51 -6.59 9.80 -9.18
N GLY A 52 -6.14 10.49 -10.22
CA GLY A 52 -6.77 10.46 -11.54
C GLY A 52 -8.13 11.19 -11.55
N GLY A 53 -9.06 10.71 -12.39
CA GLY A 53 -10.35 11.39 -12.59
C GLY A 53 -10.28 12.63 -13.48
N ASN A 54 -11.41 13.31 -13.59
CA ASN A 54 -11.58 14.51 -14.41
C ASN A 54 -12.01 15.71 -13.55
N ARG A 55 -11.04 16.53 -13.13
CA ARG A 55 -11.25 17.77 -12.35
C ARG A 55 -12.13 18.83 -13.03
N ARG A 56 -12.42 18.71 -14.32
CA ARG A 56 -13.22 19.69 -15.08
C ARG A 56 -14.70 19.33 -15.11
N SER A 57 -15.06 18.10 -14.73
CA SER A 57 -16.46 17.69 -14.65
C SER A 57 -17.02 17.94 -13.26
N SER A 58 -18.25 18.42 -13.18
CA SER A 58 -19.05 18.52 -11.94
C SER A 58 -19.99 17.33 -11.73
N SER A 59 -20.21 16.51 -12.77
CA SER A 59 -21.00 15.28 -12.67
C SER A 59 -20.17 14.18 -12.00
N LEU A 60 -20.70 13.54 -10.96
CA LEU A 60 -20.03 12.47 -10.19
C LEU A 60 -19.44 11.36 -11.07
N PRO A 61 -20.20 10.69 -11.96
CA PRO A 61 -19.64 9.62 -12.80
C PRO A 61 -18.56 10.11 -13.75
N ASN A 62 -18.69 11.32 -14.28
CA ASN A 62 -17.70 11.88 -15.21
C ASN A 62 -16.46 12.41 -14.50
N ALA A 63 -16.61 12.98 -13.29
CA ALA A 63 -15.52 13.48 -12.46
C ALA A 63 -14.66 12.33 -11.91
N HIS A 64 -15.27 11.20 -11.56
CA HIS A 64 -14.58 10.03 -11.03
C HIS A 64 -14.17 9.01 -12.10
N LYS A 65 -14.42 9.28 -13.38
CA LYS A 65 -14.02 8.36 -14.47
C LYS A 65 -12.51 8.15 -14.46
N GLY A 66 -12.08 6.92 -14.18
CA GLY A 66 -10.66 6.54 -14.10
C GLY A 66 -9.94 7.01 -12.82
N LEU A 67 -10.69 7.40 -11.78
CA LEU A 67 -10.14 7.71 -10.47
C LEU A 67 -9.76 6.43 -9.71
N VAL A 68 -8.68 6.49 -8.93
CA VAL A 68 -8.35 5.53 -7.88
C VAL A 68 -8.55 6.16 -6.51
N SER A 69 -9.23 5.46 -5.62
CA SER A 69 -9.44 5.92 -4.25
C SER A 69 -8.13 5.93 -3.45
N ASN A 70 -7.33 4.87 -3.58
CA ASN A 70 -6.07 4.71 -2.87
C ASN A 70 -4.87 4.62 -3.84
N PRO A 71 -4.19 5.75 -4.11
CA PRO A 71 -3.02 5.78 -4.98
C PRO A 71 -1.76 5.20 -4.34
N SER A 72 -1.68 5.12 -3.01
CA SER A 72 -0.53 4.56 -2.28
C SER A 72 -0.64 3.05 -2.02
N SER A 73 -1.74 2.41 -2.42
CA SER A 73 -1.84 0.95 -2.38
C SER A 73 -0.73 0.31 -3.20
N ALA A 74 -0.24 -0.86 -2.79
CA ALA A 74 0.86 -1.57 -3.49
C ALA A 74 0.59 -1.75 -4.99
N LYS A 75 -0.67 -1.99 -5.36
CA LYS A 75 -1.11 -2.09 -6.76
C LYS A 75 -0.97 -0.78 -7.56
N ASN A 76 -1.22 0.36 -6.93
CA ASN A 76 -1.29 1.66 -7.61
C ASN A 76 -0.02 2.49 -7.46
N ALA A 77 0.77 2.27 -6.40
CA ALA A 77 1.98 3.02 -6.10
C ALA A 77 2.99 3.05 -7.28
N PRO A 78 3.21 1.97 -8.05
CA PRO A 78 4.07 2.02 -9.24
C PRO A 78 3.60 3.04 -10.28
N ARG A 79 2.29 3.16 -10.48
CA ARG A 79 1.70 4.07 -11.46
C ARG A 79 1.79 5.54 -11.05
N PHE A 80 1.60 5.84 -9.77
CA PHE A 80 1.49 7.23 -9.28
C PHE A 80 2.77 7.73 -8.61
N CYS A 81 3.40 6.92 -7.77
CA CYS A 81 4.62 7.25 -7.04
C CYS A 81 5.87 6.87 -7.84
N GLY A 82 5.82 5.72 -8.55
CA GLY A 82 6.99 5.14 -9.25
C GLY A 82 7.58 6.01 -10.36
N LYS A 83 6.81 6.97 -10.89
CA LYS A 83 7.31 7.96 -11.87
C LYS A 83 8.41 8.86 -11.31
N CYS A 84 8.38 9.15 -10.01
CA CYS A 84 9.39 9.98 -9.33
C CYS A 84 10.21 9.18 -8.32
N HIS A 85 9.64 8.11 -7.75
CA HIS A 85 10.23 7.31 -6.68
C HIS A 85 10.32 5.82 -7.05
N GLY A 86 10.72 5.53 -8.29
CA GLY A 86 10.78 4.17 -8.83
C GLY A 86 11.55 3.20 -7.94
N ASP A 87 12.71 3.62 -7.44
CA ASP A 87 13.55 2.77 -6.58
C ASP A 87 12.91 2.48 -5.22
N HIS A 88 12.21 3.46 -4.63
CA HIS A 88 11.52 3.26 -3.36
C HIS A 88 10.34 2.31 -3.53
N VAL A 89 9.56 2.47 -4.60
CA VAL A 89 8.46 1.56 -4.91
C VAL A 89 9.00 0.15 -5.12
N ARG A 90 10.05 -0.01 -5.93
CA ARG A 90 10.69 -1.31 -6.17
C ARG A 90 11.19 -1.96 -4.88
N LYS A 91 11.79 -1.19 -3.97
CA LYS A 91 12.24 -1.70 -2.65
C LYS A 91 11.06 -2.22 -1.82
N VAL A 92 9.93 -1.54 -1.83
CA VAL A 92 8.72 -2.00 -1.14
C VAL A 92 8.20 -3.28 -1.79
N GLU A 93 8.03 -3.30 -3.11
CA GLU A 93 7.53 -4.47 -3.86
C GLU A 93 8.41 -5.71 -3.65
N ARG A 94 9.73 -5.52 -3.53
CA ARG A 94 10.70 -6.60 -3.30
C ARG A 94 11.03 -6.84 -1.81
N SER A 95 10.28 -6.22 -0.90
CA SER A 95 10.46 -6.44 0.53
C SER A 95 9.99 -7.84 0.94
N LEU A 96 10.49 -8.31 2.09
CA LEU A 96 10.07 -9.60 2.68
C LEU A 96 8.57 -9.65 2.98
N MET A 97 7.95 -8.51 3.26
CA MET A 97 6.52 -8.41 3.58
C MET A 97 5.67 -8.45 2.32
N SER A 98 6.16 -7.91 1.21
CA SER A 98 5.43 -7.93 -0.08
C SER A 98 5.58 -9.23 -0.85
N THR A 99 6.71 -9.92 -0.69
CA THR A 99 6.98 -11.21 -1.36
C THR A 99 6.62 -12.42 -0.50
N ALA A 100 6.53 -12.24 0.82
CA ALA A 100 6.45 -13.31 1.82
C ALA A 100 7.57 -14.38 1.72
N LYS A 101 8.66 -14.08 0.98
CA LYS A 101 9.69 -15.07 0.60
C LYS A 101 10.23 -15.82 1.80
N ARG A 102 10.72 -15.11 2.82
CA ARG A 102 11.30 -15.76 4.01
C ARG A 102 10.26 -16.52 4.83
N MET A 103 9.04 -15.99 4.96
CA MET A 103 7.97 -16.64 5.73
C MET A 103 7.58 -17.99 5.13
N VAL A 104 7.38 -18.02 3.81
CA VAL A 104 7.02 -19.24 3.07
C VAL A 104 8.13 -20.28 3.19
N ASN A 105 9.36 -19.92 2.82
CA ASN A 105 10.45 -20.88 2.70
C ASN A 105 10.89 -21.43 4.07
N ILE A 106 10.99 -20.59 5.11
CA ILE A 106 11.35 -21.06 6.46
C ILE A 106 10.28 -21.99 7.04
N THR A 107 8.99 -21.69 6.78
CA THR A 107 7.90 -22.57 7.22
C THR A 107 7.97 -23.92 6.53
N ARG A 108 8.20 -23.93 5.21
CA ARG A 108 8.37 -25.17 4.45
C ARG A 108 9.60 -25.96 4.91
N TYR A 109 10.74 -25.31 5.13
CA TYR A 109 11.94 -25.95 5.67
C TYR A 109 11.68 -26.58 7.03
N GLY A 110 11.09 -25.84 7.97
CA GLY A 110 10.77 -26.36 9.32
C GLY A 110 9.80 -27.54 9.32
N TRP A 111 9.07 -27.75 8.22
CA TRP A 111 8.16 -28.88 8.02
C TRP A 111 8.76 -30.00 7.15
N GLY A 112 10.05 -29.92 6.81
CA GLY A 112 10.72 -30.90 5.94
C GLY A 112 10.25 -30.88 4.48
N ALA A 113 9.58 -29.80 4.06
CA ALA A 113 9.00 -29.66 2.72
C ALA A 113 9.96 -29.07 1.68
N GLN A 114 11.16 -28.67 2.09
CA GLN A 114 12.27 -28.21 1.25
C GLN A 114 13.61 -28.23 2.01
N PRO A 115 14.77 -28.21 1.30
CA PRO A 115 16.10 -27.99 1.89
C PRO A 115 16.26 -26.60 2.54
N GLU A 116 17.25 -26.44 3.42
CA GLU A 116 17.51 -25.18 4.16
C GLU A 116 18.16 -24.10 3.30
N ASP A 117 19.02 -24.51 2.39
CA ASP A 117 19.89 -23.67 1.56
C ASP A 117 19.17 -23.07 0.35
N GLU A 118 17.88 -23.37 0.18
CA GLU A 118 17.06 -22.90 -0.93
C GLU A 118 15.87 -22.06 -0.45
N LEU A 119 15.65 -20.91 -1.12
CA LEU A 119 14.47 -20.05 -0.91
C LEU A 119 13.65 -19.87 -2.21
N PRO A 120 13.19 -20.96 -2.86
CA PRO A 120 12.64 -20.89 -4.20
C PRO A 120 11.28 -20.20 -4.27
N PHE A 121 10.53 -20.08 -3.18
CA PHE A 121 9.13 -19.62 -3.26
C PHE A 121 8.89 -18.16 -2.89
N SER A 122 8.03 -17.49 -3.65
CA SER A 122 7.61 -16.10 -3.43
C SER A 122 6.17 -15.89 -3.92
N LEU A 123 5.44 -14.97 -3.30
CA LEU A 123 4.11 -14.56 -3.78
C LEU A 123 4.20 -13.65 -5.01
N GLN A 124 5.35 -13.01 -5.21
CA GLN A 124 5.64 -12.14 -6.35
C GLN A 124 6.99 -12.57 -6.94
N PRO A 125 7.05 -13.76 -7.57
CA PRO A 125 8.30 -14.31 -8.07
C PRO A 125 8.97 -13.38 -9.08
N ASP A 126 10.30 -13.30 -9.01
CA ASP A 126 11.15 -12.90 -10.13
C ASP A 126 11.59 -14.12 -10.97
N ASP A 127 12.58 -13.94 -11.83
CA ASP A 127 13.02 -14.96 -12.80
C ASP A 127 13.63 -16.20 -12.12
N ASP A 128 14.14 -16.06 -10.89
CA ASP A 128 14.80 -17.13 -10.13
C ASP A 128 13.88 -17.74 -9.05
N GLU A 129 12.64 -17.22 -8.92
CA GLU A 129 11.66 -17.62 -7.92
C GLU A 129 10.45 -18.34 -8.54
N GLN A 130 9.76 -19.11 -7.71
CA GLN A 130 8.60 -19.90 -8.08
C GLN A 130 7.40 -19.46 -7.24
N VAL A 131 6.20 -19.57 -7.81
CA VAL A 131 4.96 -19.42 -7.04
C VAL A 131 4.80 -20.58 -6.05
N LEU A 132 4.16 -20.31 -4.91
CA LEU A 132 3.83 -21.36 -3.94
C LEU A 132 2.94 -22.44 -4.59
N PRO A 133 3.25 -23.74 -4.43
CA PRO A 133 2.43 -24.83 -4.95
C PRO A 133 0.96 -24.75 -4.50
N PRO A 134 0.00 -25.22 -5.32
CA PRO A 134 -1.42 -25.27 -4.94
C PRO A 134 -1.65 -26.14 -3.69
N ALA A 135 -2.59 -25.76 -2.84
CA ALA A 135 -2.88 -26.50 -1.61
C ALA A 135 -3.33 -27.95 -1.83
N ALA A 136 -3.97 -28.25 -2.96
CA ALA A 136 -4.52 -29.57 -3.27
C ALA A 136 -3.45 -30.60 -3.68
N THR A 137 -2.30 -30.14 -4.16
CA THR A 137 -1.20 -30.98 -4.65
C THR A 137 0.11 -30.74 -3.90
N GLY A 138 0.10 -29.79 -2.96
CA GLY A 138 1.27 -29.38 -2.18
C GLY A 138 1.45 -30.16 -0.88
N HIS A 139 2.52 -29.81 -0.17
CA HIS A 139 2.80 -30.33 1.16
C HIS A 139 1.78 -29.76 2.17
N PRO A 140 1.46 -30.42 3.30
CA PRO A 140 0.59 -29.86 4.35
C PRO A 140 0.98 -28.45 4.84
N ALA A 141 2.27 -28.11 4.73
CA ALA A 141 2.79 -26.77 5.01
C ALA A 141 2.18 -25.68 4.11
N ASP A 142 1.83 -25.99 2.86
CA ASP A 142 1.24 -25.04 1.90
C ASP A 142 -0.20 -24.69 2.27
N ALA A 143 -0.97 -25.70 2.68
CA ALA A 143 -2.31 -25.51 3.21
C ALA A 143 -2.27 -24.68 4.50
N PHE A 144 -1.32 -24.98 5.40
CA PHE A 144 -1.09 -24.20 6.62
C PHE A 144 -0.77 -22.73 6.31
N LEU A 145 0.21 -22.47 5.43
CA LEU A 145 0.61 -21.12 5.02
C LEU A 145 -0.59 -20.33 4.48
N ARG A 146 -1.38 -20.92 3.58
CA ARG A 146 -2.58 -20.28 3.01
C ARG A 146 -3.70 -20.07 4.03
N ALA A 147 -3.81 -20.93 5.04
CA ALA A 147 -4.85 -20.82 6.06
C ALA A 147 -4.50 -19.80 7.16
N LYS A 148 -3.21 -19.69 7.52
CA LYS A 148 -2.76 -18.95 8.70
C LYS A 148 -1.98 -17.67 8.41
N CYS A 149 -1.22 -17.65 7.33
CA CYS A 149 -0.27 -16.58 7.05
C CYS A 149 -0.70 -15.75 5.84
N LEU A 150 -0.90 -16.40 4.69
CA LEU A 150 -1.09 -15.75 3.38
C LEU A 150 -2.51 -15.25 3.12
N ARG A 151 -3.36 -15.20 4.16
CA ARG A 151 -4.65 -14.49 4.09
C ARG A 151 -4.49 -13.00 4.36
N CYS A 152 -3.47 -12.64 5.15
CA CYS A 152 -3.21 -11.29 5.60
C CYS A 152 -1.92 -10.71 5.01
N HIS A 153 -1.09 -11.56 4.39
CA HIS A 153 0.20 -11.26 3.75
C HIS A 153 0.18 -11.75 2.31
#